data_AF-A0A1F5N0W9-F1
#
_entry.id   AF-A0A1F5N0W9-F1
#
_cell.length_a   1.000
_cell.length_b   1.000
_cell.length_c   1.000
_cell.angle_alpha   90.00
_cell.angle_beta   90.00
_cell.angle_gamma   90.00
#
_symmetry.space_group_name_H-M   'P 1'
#
loop_
_entity.id
_entity.type
_entity.pdbx_description
1 polymer ?
#
loop_
_entity_poly.entity_id
_entity_poly.type
_entity_poly.pdbx_seq_one_letter_code
_entity_poly.pdbx_strand_id
1 'polypeptide(L)'
;MIIFIAVLIILSFLQASLIPVDFILLALIARSFVSSDKSNYFLAFAFGILVSLLSGKLLGSPSIFYIFPVFLASLLRKSPFLTNPVLVFLSAAFLVILAHILKVLQGVSPNFILVAMEVAFILPVYFAVRFWEERFVPGKEIKLKMGR
;
A
#
# COMPACT_ATOMS: atom_id res chain seq x y z
N MET A 1 -0.19 -11.93 10.02
CA MET A 1 0.00 -12.00 8.55
C MET A 1 -1.20 -12.58 7.82
N ILE A 2 -1.69 -13.79 8.16
CA ILE A 2 -2.82 -14.46 7.46
C ILE A 2 -4.08 -13.58 7.40
N ILE A 3 -4.44 -12.93 8.51
CA ILE A 3 -5.64 -12.08 8.56
C ILE A 3 -5.48 -10.86 7.63
N PHE A 4 -4.29 -10.26 7.56
CA PHE A 4 -4.03 -9.16 6.63
C PHE A 4 -4.18 -9.59 5.16
N ILE A 5 -3.71 -10.81 4.83
CA ILE A 5 -3.92 -11.41 3.51
C ILE A 5 -5.42 -11.58 3.24
N ALA A 6 -6.19 -12.09 4.20
CA ALA A 6 -7.64 -12.23 4.06
C ALA A 6 -8.34 -10.88 3.82
N VAL A 7 -7.93 -9.82 4.53
CA VAL A 7 -8.42 -8.46 4.31
C VAL A 7 -8.08 -7.98 2.90
N LEU A 8 -6.84 -8.17 2.43
CA LEU A 8 -6.46 -7.81 1.07
C LEU A 8 -7.24 -8.59 0.00
N ILE A 9 -7.58 -9.86 0.25
CA ILE A 9 -8.46 -10.63 -0.63
C ILE A 9 -9.83 -9.97 -0.71
N ILE A 10 -10.46 -9.65 0.42
CA ILE A 10 -11.76 -8.97 0.44
C ILE A 10 -11.69 -7.62 -0.30
N LEU A 11 -10.66 -6.82 -0.04
CA LEU A 11 -10.44 -5.55 -0.73
C LEU A 11 -10.25 -5.73 -2.24
N SER A 12 -9.61 -6.83 -2.67
CA SER A 12 -9.41 -7.12 -4.10
C SER A 12 -10.72 -7.36 -4.85
N PHE A 13 -11.66 -8.06 -4.23
CA PHE A 13 -13.01 -8.23 -4.78
C PHE A 13 -13.80 -6.93 -4.73
N LEU A 14 -13.70 -6.20 -3.61
CA LEU A 14 -14.43 -4.94 -3.43
C LEU A 14 -14.00 -3.88 -4.46
N GLN A 15 -12.70 -3.77 -4.74
CA GLN A 15 -12.21 -2.82 -5.76
C GLN A 15 -12.51 -3.27 -7.19
N ALA A 16 -12.56 -4.58 -7.45
CA ALA A 16 -12.86 -5.10 -8.79
C ALA A 16 -14.36 -5.00 -9.12
N SER A 17 -15.24 -5.11 -8.12
CA SER A 17 -16.69 -5.25 -8.34
C SER A 17 -17.54 -4.05 -7.93
N LEU A 18 -17.16 -3.28 -6.90
CA LEU A 18 -18.04 -2.27 -6.30
C LEU A 18 -17.53 -0.84 -6.45
N ILE A 19 -16.26 -0.60 -6.12
CA ILE A 19 -15.71 0.75 -6.01
C ILE A 19 -14.41 0.81 -6.82
N PRO A 20 -14.28 1.71 -7.80
CA PRO A 20 -13.10 1.78 -8.67
C PRO A 20 -11.83 2.34 -8.00
N VAL A 21 -11.72 2.25 -6.67
CA VAL A 21 -10.61 2.77 -5.85
C VAL A 21 -9.59 1.65 -5.62
N ASP A 22 -8.30 1.91 -5.87
CA ASP A 22 -7.23 0.92 -5.64
C ASP A 22 -6.90 0.74 -4.15
N PHE A 23 -7.84 0.16 -3.40
CA PHE A 23 -7.69 -0.10 -1.97
C PHE A 23 -6.49 -0.99 -1.63
N ILE A 24 -6.14 -1.93 -2.51
CA ILE A 24 -4.96 -2.76 -2.31
C ILE A 24 -3.69 -1.89 -2.33
N LEU A 25 -3.56 -1.02 -3.32
CA LEU A 25 -2.39 -0.15 -3.43
C LEU A 25 -2.27 0.75 -2.20
N LEU A 26 -3.38 1.35 -1.77
CA LEU A 26 -3.43 2.17 -0.56
C LEU A 26 -2.99 1.40 0.68
N ALA A 27 -3.54 0.19 0.88
CA ALA A 27 -3.21 -0.65 2.03
C ALA A 27 -1.73 -1.07 2.04
N LEU A 28 -1.16 -1.39 0.88
CA LEU A 28 0.24 -1.78 0.76
C LEU A 28 1.21 -0.61 0.94
N ILE A 29 0.88 0.57 0.40
CA ILE A 29 1.66 1.80 0.64
C ILE A 29 1.63 2.13 2.14
N ALA A 30 0.44 2.16 2.74
CA ALA A 30 0.26 2.38 4.17
C ALA A 30 1.09 1.40 5.01
N ARG A 31 0.98 0.09 4.72
CA ARG A 31 1.74 -0.94 5.43
C ARG A 31 3.25 -0.76 5.27
N SER A 32 3.71 -0.31 4.12
CA SER A 32 5.15 -0.10 3.87
C SER A 32 5.74 1.04 4.69
N PHE A 33 4.94 2.05 5.05
CA PHE A 33 5.34 3.08 6.01
C PHE A 33 5.33 2.58 7.46
N VAL A 34 4.47 1.59 7.80
CA VAL A 34 4.34 1.06 9.18
C VAL A 34 5.31 -0.08 9.47
N SER A 35 5.46 -1.06 8.56
CA SER A 35 6.27 -2.28 8.73
C SER A 35 7.22 -2.49 7.53
N SER A 36 8.51 -2.70 7.81
CA SER A 36 9.59 -2.74 6.80
C SER A 36 9.90 -4.20 6.51
N ASP A 37 8.87 -4.93 6.13
CA ASP A 37 8.96 -6.35 5.87
C ASP A 37 9.12 -6.58 4.36
N LYS A 38 10.03 -7.49 4.01
CA LYS A 38 10.19 -7.97 2.63
C LYS A 38 8.88 -8.59 2.11
N SER A 39 8.01 -9.07 3.00
CA SER A 39 6.68 -9.57 2.63
C SER A 39 5.82 -8.53 1.90
N ASN A 40 6.03 -7.22 2.11
CA ASN A 40 5.27 -6.18 1.41
C ASN A 40 5.45 -6.25 -0.12
N TYR A 41 6.67 -6.54 -0.59
CA TYR A 41 6.94 -6.71 -2.02
C TYR A 41 6.25 -7.93 -2.59
N PHE A 42 6.30 -9.04 -1.85
CA PHE A 42 5.64 -10.27 -2.25
C PHE A 42 4.11 -10.09 -2.31
N LEU A 43 3.53 -9.40 -1.33
CA LEU A 43 2.10 -9.06 -1.34
C LEU A 43 1.76 -8.13 -2.51
N ALA A 44 2.57 -7.11 -2.79
CA ALA A 44 2.36 -6.23 -3.94
C ALA A 44 2.36 -6.99 -5.26
N PHE A 45 3.29 -7.92 -5.44
CA PHE A 45 3.35 -8.78 -6.61
C PHE A 45 2.12 -9.69 -6.72
N ALA A 46 1.84 -10.46 -5.66
CA ALA A 46 0.78 -11.46 -5.64
C ALA A 46 -0.62 -10.83 -5.80
N PHE A 47 -0.90 -9.76 -5.07
CA PHE A 47 -2.18 -9.06 -5.20
C PHE A 47 -2.28 -8.28 -6.51
N GLY A 48 -1.17 -7.79 -7.08
CA GLY A 48 -1.18 -7.25 -8.43
C GLY A 48 -1.60 -8.29 -9.48
N ILE A 49 -1.19 -9.56 -9.33
CA ILE A 49 -1.62 -10.66 -10.20
C ILE A 49 -3.12 -10.92 -10.00
N LEU A 50 -3.56 -11.03 -8.74
CA LEU A 50 -4.95 -11.27 -8.40
C LEU A 50 -5.86 -10.18 -8.98
N VAL A 51 -5.49 -8.91 -8.84
CA VAL A 51 -6.22 -7.77 -9.40
C VAL A 51 -6.25 -7.82 -10.91
N SER A 52 -5.14 -8.20 -11.55
CA SER A 52 -5.09 -8.38 -12.99
C SER A 52 -6.11 -9.42 -13.47
N LEU A 53 -6.18 -10.55 -12.76
CA LEU A 53 -7.11 -11.63 -13.04
C LEU A 53 -8.56 -11.17 -12.86
N LEU A 54 -8.88 -10.52 -11.73
CA LEU A 54 -10.22 -10.05 -11.41
C LEU A 54 -10.71 -8.93 -12.33
N SER A 55 -9.80 -8.07 -12.80
CA SER A 55 -10.14 -6.91 -13.63
C SER A 55 -10.05 -7.19 -15.14
N GLY A 56 -9.71 -8.42 -15.54
CA GLY A 56 -9.50 -8.79 -16.95
C GLY A 56 -8.35 -8.03 -17.63
N LYS A 57 -7.38 -7.52 -16.86
CA LYS A 57 -6.22 -6.78 -17.39
C LYS A 57 -5.07 -7.74 -17.72
N LEU A 58 -4.14 -7.27 -18.55
CA LEU A 58 -2.94 -8.03 -18.90
C LEU A 58 -2.19 -8.45 -17.63
N LEU A 59 -2.03 -9.77 -17.48
CA LEU A 59 -1.36 -10.42 -16.35
C LEU A 59 -0.02 -9.75 -16.05
N GLY A 60 0.17 -9.40 -14.77
CA GLY A 60 1.41 -8.79 -14.28
C GLY A 60 1.52 -7.28 -14.48
N SER A 61 0.66 -6.64 -15.29
CA SER A 61 0.68 -5.17 -15.40
C SER A 61 0.42 -4.49 -14.04
N PRO A 62 -0.60 -4.87 -13.24
CA PRO A 62 -0.84 -4.22 -11.95
C PRO A 62 0.24 -4.55 -10.92
N SER A 63 0.89 -5.72 -11.03
CA SER A 63 1.99 -6.11 -10.15
C SER A 63 3.17 -5.16 -10.24
N ILE A 64 3.57 -4.77 -11.45
CA ILE A 64 4.65 -3.79 -11.65
C ILE A 64 4.27 -2.45 -11.01
N PHE A 65 3.03 -2.00 -11.24
CA PHE A 65 2.51 -0.76 -10.69
C PHE A 65 2.35 -0.77 -9.18
N TYR A 66 2.17 -1.92 -8.55
CA TYR A 66 2.06 -2.01 -7.10
C TYR A 66 3.43 -2.10 -6.44
N ILE A 67 4.37 -2.84 -7.06
CA ILE A 67 5.74 -2.99 -6.52
C ILE A 67 6.45 -1.63 -6.48
N PHE A 68 6.33 -0.81 -7.51
CA PHE A 68 7.12 0.41 -7.62
C PHE A 68 6.81 1.45 -6.52
N PRO A 69 5.54 1.83 -6.25
CA PRO A 69 5.18 2.68 -5.11
C PRO A 69 5.52 2.05 -3.75
N VAL A 70 5.36 0.73 -3.60
CA VAL A 70 5.72 0.00 -2.36
C VAL A 70 7.22 0.06 -2.10
N PHE A 71 8.04 -0.10 -3.15
CA PHE A 71 9.48 0.06 -3.08
C PHE A 71 9.87 1.47 -2.64
N LEU A 72 9.32 2.50 -3.29
CA LEU A 72 9.56 3.90 -2.91
C LEU A 72 9.10 4.20 -1.49
N ALA A 73 7.92 3.72 -1.07
CA ALA A 73 7.42 3.88 0.29
C ALA A 73 8.41 3.30 1.33
N SER A 74 8.96 2.12 1.04
CA SER A 74 9.94 1.47 1.93
C SER A 74 11.28 2.22 2.00
N LEU A 75 11.70 2.85 0.90
CA LEU A 75 12.90 3.70 0.88
C LEU A 75 12.66 4.98 1.66
N LEU A 76 11.54 5.64 1.40
CA LEU A 76 11.15 6.87 2.06
C LEU A 76 11.06 6.65 3.56
N ARG A 77 10.44 5.57 4.03
CA ARG A 77 10.30 5.27 5.46
C ARG A 77 11.60 5.39 6.27
N LYS A 78 12.75 5.02 5.69
CA LYS A 78 14.05 5.11 6.39
C LYS A 78 14.46 6.55 6.72
N SER A 79 13.79 7.52 6.13
CA SER A 79 13.98 8.94 6.40
C SER A 79 13.46 9.31 7.79
N PRO A 80 14.25 10.06 8.58
CA PRO A 80 13.86 10.48 9.94
C PRO A 80 12.61 11.37 9.98
N PHE A 81 12.28 12.01 8.86
CA PHE A 81 11.12 12.89 8.72
C PHE A 81 9.77 12.16 8.75
N LEU A 82 9.74 10.85 8.49
CA LEU A 82 8.51 10.06 8.39
C LEU A 82 7.97 9.54 9.72
N THR A 83 8.41 10.14 10.83
CA THR A 83 7.78 10.03 12.15
C THR A 83 6.51 10.87 12.26
N ASN A 84 6.36 11.92 11.44
CA ASN A 84 5.19 12.79 11.44
C ASN A 84 4.08 12.23 10.50
N PRO A 85 2.86 11.97 11.00
CA PRO A 85 1.73 11.49 10.18
C PRO A 85 1.39 12.35 8.97
N VAL A 86 1.58 13.68 9.05
CA VAL A 86 1.33 14.60 7.94
C VAL A 86 2.32 14.35 6.79
N LEU A 87 3.59 14.10 7.11
CA LEU A 87 4.60 13.81 6.10
C LEU A 87 4.40 12.41 5.50
N VAL A 88 3.91 11.45 6.28
CA VAL A 88 3.48 10.13 5.76
C VAL A 88 2.35 10.31 4.76
N PHE A 89 1.33 11.11 5.11
CA PHE A 89 0.22 11.42 4.20
C PHE A 89 0.70 12.05 2.91
N LEU A 90 1.52 13.11 2.97
CA LEU A 90 2.05 13.78 1.78
C LEU A 90 2.87 12.83 0.90
N SER A 91 3.71 12.00 1.52
CA SER A 91 4.52 11.01 0.80
C SER A 91 3.65 9.94 0.14
N ALA A 92 2.67 9.40 0.85
CA ALA A 92 1.72 8.44 0.30
C ALA A 92 0.87 9.06 -0.82
N ALA A 93 0.41 10.30 -0.67
CA ALA A 93 -0.36 11.02 -1.70
C ALA A 93 0.47 11.20 -2.97
N PHE A 94 1.73 11.61 -2.81
CA PHE A 94 2.69 11.67 -3.92
C PHE A 94 2.83 10.31 -4.63
N LEU A 95 2.95 9.21 -3.87
CA LEU A 95 3.08 7.86 -4.45
C LEU A 95 1.83 7.39 -5.19
N VAL A 96 0.64 7.73 -4.69
CA VAL A 96 -0.65 7.43 -5.35
C VAL A 96 -0.77 8.22 -6.65
N ILE A 97 -0.42 9.51 -6.64
CA ILE A 97 -0.40 10.35 -7.85
C ILE A 97 0.60 9.80 -8.86
N LEU A 98 1.80 9.43 -8.41
CA LEU A 98 2.83 8.85 -9.26
C LEU A 98 2.35 7.55 -9.91
N ALA A 99 1.69 6.66 -9.16
CA ALA A 99 1.10 5.44 -9.70
C ALA A 99 0.06 5.73 -10.80
N HIS A 100 -0.74 6.79 -10.64
CA HIS A 100 -1.69 7.24 -11.65
C HIS A 100 -1.02 7.83 -12.89
N ILE A 101 0.03 8.64 -12.73
CA ILE A 101 0.82 9.15 -13.85
C ILE A 101 1.38 7.99 -14.68
N LEU A 102 1.91 6.96 -14.02
CA LEU A 102 2.44 5.77 -14.72
C LEU A 102 1.35 5.01 -15.50
N LYS A 103 0.10 4.96 -14.99
CA LYS A 103 -1.03 4.38 -15.74
C LYS A 103 -1.40 5.23 -16.96
N VAL A 104 -1.36 6.56 -16.83
CA VAL A 104 -1.66 7.48 -17.95
C VAL A 104 -0.64 7.32 -19.08
N LEU A 105 0.63 7.10 -18.75
CA LEU A 105 1.67 6.79 -19.75
C LEU A 105 1.40 5.50 -20.54
N GLN A 106 0.56 4.59 -20.03
CA GLN A 106 0.12 3.38 -20.73
C GLN A 106 -1.19 3.56 -21.52
N GLY A 107 -1.67 4.81 -21.67
CA GLY A 107 -2.88 5.13 -22.42
C GLY A 107 -4.17 5.01 -21.61
N VAL A 108 -4.10 4.87 -20.28
CA VAL A 108 -5.29 4.95 -19.41
C VAL A 108 -5.71 6.41 -19.26
N SER A 109 -6.98 6.73 -19.45
CA SER A 109 -7.50 8.09 -19.29
C SER A 109 -7.36 8.58 -17.83
N PRO A 110 -6.90 9.81 -17.59
CA PRO A 110 -6.79 10.35 -16.25
C PRO A 110 -8.18 10.54 -15.62
N ASN A 111 -8.36 10.04 -14.39
CA ASN A 111 -9.56 10.29 -13.60
C ASN A 111 -9.18 10.99 -12.30
N PHE A 112 -9.23 12.31 -12.30
CA PHE A 112 -8.81 13.13 -11.16
C PHE A 112 -9.73 12.98 -9.94
N ILE A 113 -11.02 12.69 -10.15
CA ILE A 113 -11.97 12.47 -9.05
C ILE A 113 -11.58 11.21 -8.29
N LEU A 114 -11.23 10.15 -9.02
CA LEU A 114 -10.79 8.90 -8.43
C LEU A 114 -9.49 9.08 -7.63
N VAL A 115 -8.51 9.80 -8.20
CA VAL A 115 -7.25 10.12 -7.51
C VAL A 115 -7.51 10.91 -6.23
N ALA A 116 -8.39 11.91 -6.27
CA ALA A 116 -8.74 12.70 -5.10
C ALA A 116 -9.39 11.84 -4.01
N MET A 117 -10.28 10.91 -4.39
CA MET A 117 -10.86 9.94 -3.46
C MET A 117 -9.79 9.04 -2.83
N GLU A 118 -8.91 8.45 -3.65
CA GLU A 118 -7.82 7.61 -3.15
C GLU A 118 -6.92 8.36 -2.17
N VAL A 119 -6.56 9.60 -2.49
CA VAL A 119 -5.78 10.47 -1.61
C VAL A 119 -6.52 10.71 -0.30
N ALA A 120 -7.83 10.98 -0.32
CA ALA A 120 -8.62 11.17 0.89
C ALA A 120 -8.64 9.89 1.77
N PHE A 121 -8.63 8.71 1.17
CA PHE A 121 -8.60 7.42 1.88
C PHE A 121 -7.24 7.04 2.46
N ILE A 122 -6.15 7.73 2.11
CA ILE A 122 -4.80 7.42 2.63
C ILE A 122 -4.76 7.47 4.15
N LEU A 123 -5.27 8.54 4.78
CA LEU A 123 -5.22 8.68 6.24
C LEU A 123 -6.04 7.60 6.95
N PRO A 124 -7.32 7.37 6.59
CA PRO A 124 -8.11 6.28 7.17
C PRO A 124 -7.41 4.92 7.05
N VAL A 125 -6.89 4.58 5.87
CA VAL A 125 -6.22 3.30 5.63
C VAL A 125 -4.90 3.23 6.42
N TYR A 126 -4.13 4.31 6.47
CA TYR A 126 -2.89 4.37 7.24
C TYR A 126 -3.11 4.11 8.72
N PHE A 127 -4.09 4.78 9.35
CA PHE A 127 -4.39 4.56 10.76
C PHE A 127 -4.95 3.15 11.02
N ALA A 128 -5.80 2.64 10.14
CA ALA A 128 -6.32 1.27 10.26
C ALA A 128 -5.19 0.22 10.21
N VAL A 129 -4.26 0.36 9.24
CA VAL A 129 -3.10 -0.54 9.10
C VAL A 129 -2.13 -0.38 10.28
N ARG A 130 -1.89 0.85 10.73
CA ARG A 130 -1.02 1.11 11.88
C ARG A 130 -1.57 0.47 13.15
N PHE A 131 -2.84 0.69 13.44
CA PHE A 131 -3.52 0.08 14.59
C PHE A 131 -3.48 -1.45 14.52
N TRP A 132 -3.67 -2.01 13.32
CA TRP A 132 -3.57 -3.45 13.08
C TRP A 132 -2.17 -4.00 13.38
N GLU A 133 -1.13 -3.39 12.81
CA GLU A 133 0.26 -3.83 13.01
C GLU A 133 0.69 -3.68 14.48
N GLU A 134 0.31 -2.61 15.16
CA GLU A 134 0.61 -2.40 16.59
C GLU A 134 -0.04 -3.44 17.51
N ARG A 135 -1.25 -3.94 17.18
CA ARG A 135 -1.97 -4.90 18.03
C ARG A 135 -1.70 -6.36 17.70
N PHE A 136 -1.55 -6.70 16.42
CA PHE A 136 -1.58 -8.10 15.97
C PHE A 136 -0.24 -8.61 15.45
N VAL A 137 0.78 -7.75 15.32
CA VAL A 137 2.13 -8.16 14.94
C VAL A 137 3.05 -7.96 16.15
N PRO A 138 3.50 -9.05 16.80
CA PRO A 138 4.39 -8.91 17.95
C PRO A 138 5.66 -8.17 17.52
N GLY A 139 5.89 -7.01 18.13
CA GLY A 139 7.12 -6.27 17.93
C GLY A 139 8.32 -7.13 18.31
N LYS A 140 9.46 -6.93 17.65
CA LYS A 140 10.72 -7.50 18.14
C LYS A 140 10.94 -6.95 19.54
N GLU A 141 10.78 -7.78 20.57
CA GLU A 141 11.09 -7.42 21.94
C GLU A 141 12.49 -6.83 21.98
N ILE A 142 12.60 -5.62 22.52
CA ILE A 142 13.89 -4.98 22.77
C ILE A 142 14.57 -5.86 23.81
N LYS A 143 15.46 -6.75 23.38
CA LYS A 143 16.37 -7.45 24.29
C LYS A 143 17.24 -6.37 24.92
N LEU A 144 16.83 -5.89 26.08
CA LEU A 144 17.67 -5.06 26.93
C LEU A 144 18.89 -5.89 27.26
N LYS A 145 20.00 -5.56 26.62
CA LYS A 145 21.30 -6.13 26.92
C LYS A 145 21.68 -5.58 28.29
N MET A 146 21.26 -6.26 29.35
CA MET A 146 21.75 -5.94 30.70
C MET A 146 23.27 -6.12 30.66
N GLY A 147 24.00 -5.01 30.74
CA GLY A 147 25.45 -5.03 30.87
C GLY A 147 25.83 -5.77 32.15
N ARG A 148 26.80 -6.68 32.03
CA ARG A 148 27.61 -7.11 33.17
C ARG A 148 28.71 -6.08 33.39
#